data_AF-A0A2E6F493-F1
#
_entry.id   AF-A0A2E6F493-F1
#
_cell.length_a   1.000
_cell.length_b   1.000
_cell.length_c   1.000
_cell.angle_alpha   90.00
_cell.angle_beta   90.00
_cell.angle_gamma   90.00
#
_symmetry.space_group_name_H-M   'P 1'
#
loop_
_entity.id
_entity.type
_entity.pdbx_description
1 polymer ?
#
loop_
_entity_poly.entity_id
_entity_poly.type
_entity_poly.pdbx_seq_one_letter_code
_entity_poly.pdbx_strand_id
1 'polypeptide(L)'
;MEPSGYFNFDLTKISDALGISENDTQLYFTDGRRVSFLIERRAVESMPGSRLAPSEGSGFDLIDASEGYWEVRSLTKGGIYFCPSYMVGSGRSFNESGFLDKLNSLKGYFVTDITNFPEMPYWIIPYHLVQKWWFNGQLGRTTKINRTVFFNLIRDS
;
A
#
# COMPACT_ATOMS: atom_id res chain seq x y z
N MET A 1 12.81 10.69 -1.85
CA MET A 1 11.86 10.41 -2.96
C MET A 1 10.59 11.23 -2.83
N GLU A 2 10.21 11.95 -3.89
CA GLU A 2 8.90 12.63 -4.01
C GLU A 2 7.78 11.63 -4.36
N PRO A 3 6.49 11.96 -4.13
CA PRO A 3 5.38 11.14 -4.61
C PRO A 3 5.47 10.86 -6.12
N SER A 4 5.18 9.63 -6.51
CA SER A 4 5.10 9.24 -7.92
C SER A 4 3.85 9.81 -8.60
N GLY A 5 2.83 10.18 -7.82
CA GLY A 5 1.63 10.86 -8.27
C GLY A 5 0.58 10.93 -7.17
N TYR A 6 -0.64 11.30 -7.57
CA TYR A 6 -1.77 11.48 -6.68
C TYR A 6 -3.01 10.78 -7.24
N PHE A 7 -3.77 10.12 -6.36
CA PHE A 7 -5.16 9.81 -6.63
C PHE A 7 -6.03 10.98 -6.20
N ASN A 8 -6.82 11.47 -7.14
CA ASN A 8 -7.77 12.55 -6.92
C ASN A 8 -9.19 12.03 -7.04
N PHE A 9 -9.98 12.30 -6.00
CA PHE A 9 -11.38 11.93 -5.92
C PHE A 9 -12.25 13.18 -5.75
N ASP A 10 -13.45 13.14 -6.31
CA ASP A 10 -14.46 14.17 -6.08
C ASP A 10 -15.32 13.74 -4.88
N LEU A 11 -14.99 14.29 -3.71
CA LEU A 11 -15.62 13.92 -2.44
C LEU A 11 -17.15 14.09 -2.50
N THR A 12 -17.62 15.22 -3.02
CA THR A 12 -19.05 15.55 -3.10
C THR A 12 -19.78 14.57 -4.02
N LYS A 13 -19.22 14.29 -5.21
CA LYS A 13 -19.85 13.30 -6.11
C LYS A 13 -19.90 11.89 -5.51
N ILE A 14 -18.88 11.50 -4.77
CA ILE A 14 -18.84 10.18 -4.12
C ILE A 14 -19.85 10.12 -2.98
N SER A 15 -19.90 11.15 -2.14
CA SER A 15 -20.86 11.22 -1.03
C SER A 15 -22.30 11.19 -1.53
N ASP A 16 -22.59 11.96 -2.59
CA ASP A 16 -23.91 11.99 -3.23
C ASP A 16 -24.28 10.62 -3.81
N ALA A 17 -23.35 9.96 -4.50
CA ALA A 17 -23.58 8.64 -5.09
C ALA A 17 -23.79 7.53 -4.03
N LEU A 18 -23.14 7.65 -2.88
CA LEU A 18 -23.28 6.71 -1.76
C LEU A 18 -24.47 7.03 -0.85
N GLY A 19 -25.06 8.22 -0.97
CA GLY A 19 -26.16 8.68 -0.11
C GLY A 19 -25.76 8.87 1.35
N ILE A 20 -24.48 9.18 1.62
CA ILE A 20 -23.95 9.45 2.96
C ILE A 20 -23.27 10.81 2.99
N SER A 21 -23.03 11.36 4.19
CA SER A 21 -22.35 12.66 4.32
C SER A 21 -20.90 12.61 3.81
N GLU A 22 -20.36 13.76 3.39
CA GLU A 22 -18.95 13.90 3.04
C GLU A 22 -18.02 13.46 4.19
N ASN A 23 -18.38 13.78 5.44
CA ASN A 23 -17.60 13.37 6.60
C ASN A 23 -17.55 11.84 6.78
N ASP A 24 -18.70 11.16 6.64
CA ASP A 24 -18.74 9.70 6.72
C ASP A 24 -18.00 9.05 5.54
N THR A 25 -18.08 9.67 4.36
CA THR A 25 -17.29 9.29 3.19
C THR A 25 -15.79 9.39 3.48
N GLN A 26 -15.30 10.50 4.01
CA GLN A 26 -13.88 10.64 4.39
C GLN A 26 -13.45 9.58 5.42
N LEU A 27 -14.27 9.33 6.45
CA LEU A 27 -13.98 8.29 7.45
C LEU A 27 -13.91 6.89 6.82
N TYR A 28 -14.82 6.59 5.89
CA TYR A 28 -14.84 5.30 5.18
C TYR A 28 -13.58 5.12 4.32
N PHE A 29 -13.22 6.13 3.53
CA PHE A 29 -12.12 6.07 2.57
C PHE A 29 -10.73 6.24 3.21
N THR A 30 -10.65 6.59 4.49
CA THR A 30 -9.41 6.59 5.27
C THR A 30 -9.22 5.33 6.13
N ASP A 31 -10.12 4.34 6.03
CA ASP A 31 -9.97 3.02 6.64
C ASP A 31 -9.36 2.01 5.65
N GLY A 32 -8.11 1.62 5.92
CA GLY A 32 -7.37 0.66 5.10
C GLY A 32 -8.02 -0.73 5.01
N ARG A 33 -8.91 -1.10 5.93
CA ARG A 33 -9.66 -2.37 5.84
C ARG A 33 -10.76 -2.34 4.78
N ARG A 34 -11.21 -1.13 4.42
CA ARG A 34 -12.32 -0.91 3.49
C ARG A 34 -11.81 -0.50 2.12
N VAL A 35 -10.89 0.46 2.07
CA VAL A 35 -10.51 1.12 0.80
C VAL A 35 -9.42 0.38 0.02
N SER A 36 -8.69 -0.58 0.60
CA SER A 36 -7.51 -1.18 -0.05
C SER A 36 -7.81 -1.82 -1.42
N PHE A 37 -8.93 -2.53 -1.57
CA PHE A 37 -9.33 -3.11 -2.87
C PHE A 37 -9.64 -2.05 -3.93
N LEU A 38 -10.12 -0.87 -3.54
CA LEU A 38 -10.29 0.25 -4.45
C LEU A 38 -8.91 0.81 -4.85
N ILE A 39 -7.99 0.94 -3.89
CA ILE A 39 -6.63 1.41 -4.15
C ILE A 39 -5.91 0.50 -5.14
N GLU A 40 -6.07 -0.82 -5.07
CA GLU A 40 -5.53 -1.75 -6.07
C GLU A 40 -6.01 -1.43 -7.49
N ARG A 41 -7.30 -1.16 -7.66
CA ARG A 41 -7.88 -0.80 -8.97
C ARG A 41 -7.33 0.54 -9.47
N ARG A 42 -7.18 1.51 -8.58
CA ARG A 42 -6.58 2.82 -8.92
C ARG A 42 -5.10 2.69 -9.25
N ALA A 43 -4.38 1.79 -8.59
CA ALA A 43 -2.97 1.54 -8.84
C ALA A 43 -2.74 1.01 -10.26
N VAL A 44 -3.65 0.17 -10.79
CA VAL A 44 -3.60 -0.28 -12.19
C VAL A 44 -3.61 0.91 -13.16
N GLU A 45 -4.48 1.89 -12.94
CA GLU A 45 -4.56 3.07 -13.79
C GLU A 45 -3.29 3.94 -13.70
N SER A 46 -2.65 3.98 -12.52
CA SER A 46 -1.39 4.70 -12.29
C SER A 46 -0.14 3.95 -12.77
N MET A 47 -0.25 2.68 -13.13
CA MET A 47 0.84 1.85 -13.67
C MET A 47 0.48 1.37 -15.07
N PRO A 48 0.74 2.15 -16.13
CA PRO A 48 0.31 1.82 -17.49
C PRO A 48 0.72 0.42 -17.94
N GLY A 49 -0.24 -0.33 -18.48
CA GLY A 49 -0.05 -1.71 -18.94
C GLY A 49 -0.03 -2.76 -17.83
N SER A 50 -0.18 -2.36 -16.57
CA SER A 50 -0.39 -3.31 -15.47
C SER A 50 -1.83 -3.83 -15.44
N ARG A 51 -2.04 -4.87 -14.63
CA ARG A 51 -3.33 -5.50 -14.37
C ARG A 51 -3.39 -6.05 -12.94
N LEU A 52 -4.60 -6.24 -12.43
CA LEU A 52 -4.82 -6.91 -11.15
C LEU A 52 -4.34 -8.36 -11.21
N ALA A 53 -3.96 -8.89 -10.05
CA ALA A 53 -3.74 -10.31 -9.86
C ALA A 53 -4.99 -11.12 -10.26
N PRO A 54 -4.82 -12.35 -10.78
CA PRO A 54 -5.93 -13.16 -11.29
C PRO A 54 -6.86 -13.69 -10.19
N SER A 55 -6.41 -13.69 -8.93
CA SER A 55 -7.24 -14.08 -7.78
C SER A 55 -6.82 -13.37 -6.51
N GLU A 56 -7.77 -13.12 -5.59
CA GLU A 56 -7.52 -12.51 -4.27
C GLU A 56 -6.61 -13.35 -3.35
N GLY A 57 -6.35 -14.61 -3.70
CA GLY A 57 -5.41 -15.50 -3.00
C GLY A 57 -3.98 -15.46 -3.54
N SER A 58 -3.71 -14.61 -4.53
CA SER A 58 -2.38 -14.47 -5.13
C SER A 58 -1.39 -13.87 -4.11
N GLY A 59 -0.11 -14.21 -4.24
CA GLY A 59 0.94 -13.68 -3.37
C GLY A 59 1.29 -12.21 -3.60
N PHE A 60 0.59 -11.52 -4.51
CA PHE A 60 0.80 -10.15 -4.99
C PHE A 60 -0.54 -9.57 -5.46
N ASP A 61 -0.60 -8.26 -5.65
CA ASP A 61 -1.84 -7.54 -5.98
C ASP A 61 -1.88 -7.09 -7.44
N LEU A 62 -0.72 -6.75 -8.04
CA LEU A 62 -0.62 -6.30 -9.44
C LEU A 62 0.45 -7.08 -10.22
N ILE A 63 0.25 -7.15 -11.53
CA ILE A 63 1.22 -7.61 -12.52
C ILE A 63 1.51 -6.45 -13.47
N ASP A 64 2.76 -6.03 -13.59
CA ASP A 64 3.17 -4.94 -14.49
C ASP A 64 3.28 -5.39 -15.96
N ALA A 65 3.52 -4.44 -16.86
CA ALA A 65 3.65 -4.71 -18.29
C ALA A 65 4.84 -5.62 -18.68
N SER A 66 5.79 -5.84 -17.76
CA SER A 66 6.92 -6.75 -17.89
C SER A 66 6.69 -8.09 -17.15
N GLU A 67 5.45 -8.39 -16.79
CA GLU A 67 5.04 -9.56 -16.00
C GLU A 67 5.71 -9.64 -14.61
N GLY A 68 6.10 -8.49 -14.06
CA GLY A 68 6.62 -8.35 -12.69
C GLY A 68 5.51 -8.18 -11.66
N TYR A 69 5.72 -8.71 -10.45
CA TYR A 69 4.70 -8.72 -9.38
C TYR A 69 4.87 -7.57 -8.38
N TRP A 70 3.76 -6.97 -7.97
CA TRP A 70 3.75 -5.84 -7.03
C TRP A 70 2.73 -6.02 -5.92
N GLU A 71 3.06 -5.55 -4.72
CA GLU A 71 2.13 -5.47 -3.59
C GLU A 71 1.60 -4.04 -3.44
N VAL A 72 0.30 -3.90 -3.22
CA VAL A 72 -0.35 -2.64 -2.89
C VAL A 72 -0.47 -2.52 -1.38
N ARG A 73 -0.10 -1.34 -0.85
CA ARG A 73 -0.22 -1.05 0.58
C ARG A 73 -0.79 0.33 0.83
N SER A 74 -1.68 0.40 1.81
CA SER A 74 -2.24 1.64 2.32
C SER A 74 -1.46 2.09 3.56
N LEU A 75 -0.82 3.26 3.50
CA LEU A 75 -0.28 3.93 4.67
C LEU A 75 -1.43 4.59 5.43
N THR A 76 -1.60 4.22 6.70
CA THR A 76 -2.70 4.68 7.55
C THR A 76 -2.18 5.54 8.70
N LYS A 77 -3.08 6.12 9.50
CA LYS A 77 -2.72 6.79 10.77
C LYS A 77 -1.91 5.85 11.70
N GLY A 78 -2.23 4.55 11.68
CA GLY A 78 -1.54 3.53 12.46
C GLY A 78 -0.22 3.05 11.85
N GLY A 79 0.18 3.59 10.70
CA GLY A 79 1.36 3.18 9.95
C GLY A 79 1.05 2.18 8.84
N ILE A 80 2.09 1.43 8.45
CA ILE A 80 2.10 0.48 7.33
C ILE A 80 2.87 -0.77 7.73
N TYR A 81 2.52 -1.91 7.14
CA TYR A 81 3.24 -3.19 7.22
C TYR A 81 3.75 -3.57 5.82
N PHE A 82 4.97 -4.09 5.73
CA PHE A 82 5.54 -4.58 4.46
C PHE A 82 5.48 -6.11 4.31
N CYS A 83 5.27 -6.83 5.41
CA CYS A 83 5.03 -8.28 5.39
C CYS A 83 3.65 -8.60 4.81
N PRO A 84 3.44 -9.82 4.29
CA PRO A 84 2.15 -10.23 3.73
C PRO A 84 1.00 -10.15 4.73
N SER A 85 -0.20 -9.88 4.23
CA SER A 85 -1.41 -9.64 5.05
C SER A 85 -1.74 -10.81 5.99
N TYR A 86 -1.50 -12.06 5.58
CA TYR A 86 -1.72 -13.24 6.42
C TYR A 86 -0.77 -13.35 7.64
N MET A 87 0.30 -12.57 7.69
CA MET A 87 1.20 -12.45 8.86
C MET A 87 0.77 -11.34 9.84
N VAL A 88 -0.27 -10.57 9.50
CA VAL A 88 -0.72 -9.40 10.27
C VAL A 88 -2.12 -9.64 10.82
N GLY A 89 -2.31 -9.51 12.13
CA GLY A 89 -3.63 -9.61 12.78
C GLY A 89 -3.65 -10.52 14.01
N SER A 90 -4.81 -10.58 14.69
CA SER A 90 -4.97 -11.42 15.88
C SER A 90 -4.73 -12.90 15.57
N GLY A 91 -3.93 -13.57 16.40
CA GLY A 91 -3.59 -14.99 16.24
C GLY A 91 -2.57 -15.31 15.13
N ARG A 92 -2.04 -14.31 14.43
CA ARG A 92 -1.03 -14.48 13.39
C ARG A 92 0.36 -14.22 13.95
N SER A 93 1.36 -14.94 13.42
CA SER A 93 2.77 -14.75 13.76
C SER A 93 3.54 -14.23 12.56
N PHE A 94 4.49 -13.33 12.83
CA PHE A 94 5.44 -12.90 11.82
C PHE A 94 6.42 -14.04 11.52
N ASN A 95 6.63 -14.32 10.25
CA ASN A 95 7.61 -15.29 9.77
C ASN A 95 8.62 -14.55 8.87
N GLU A 96 9.84 -14.40 9.35
CA GLU A 96 10.89 -13.63 8.67
C GLU A 96 11.29 -14.25 7.34
N SER A 97 11.50 -15.57 7.28
CA SER A 97 11.90 -16.25 6.03
C SER A 97 10.84 -16.07 4.95
N GLY A 98 9.56 -16.27 5.29
CA GLY A 98 8.44 -16.08 4.38
C GLY A 98 8.24 -14.62 3.95
N PHE A 99 8.59 -13.65 4.81
CA PHE A 99 8.64 -12.24 4.41
C PHE A 99 9.74 -12.01 3.37
N LEU A 100 10.96 -12.50 3.60
CA LEU A 100 12.08 -12.33 2.68
C LEU A 100 11.84 -13.06 1.35
N ASP A 101 11.30 -14.27 1.38
CA ASP A 101 10.95 -15.05 0.18
C ASP A 101 9.92 -14.30 -0.67
N LYS A 102 8.88 -13.75 -0.03
CA LYS A 102 7.90 -12.89 -0.72
C LYS A 102 8.55 -11.63 -1.25
N LEU A 103 9.35 -10.93 -0.44
CA LEU A 103 10.00 -9.68 -0.85
C LEU A 103 10.86 -9.87 -2.11
N ASN A 104 11.58 -11.00 -2.19
CA ASN A 104 12.42 -11.34 -3.34
C ASN A 104 11.63 -11.74 -4.60
N SER A 105 10.35 -12.10 -4.48
CA SER A 105 9.50 -12.42 -5.64
C SER A 105 8.79 -11.20 -6.22
N LEU A 106 8.81 -10.06 -5.53
CA LEU A 106 8.20 -8.81 -5.95
C LEU A 106 9.21 -7.90 -6.68
N LYS A 107 8.71 -7.10 -7.62
CA LYS A 107 9.42 -5.93 -8.15
C LYS A 107 9.39 -4.76 -7.17
N GLY A 108 8.33 -4.65 -6.38
CA GLY A 108 8.21 -3.62 -5.37
C GLY A 108 6.81 -3.48 -4.79
N TYR A 109 6.58 -2.31 -4.22
CA TYR A 109 5.35 -1.92 -3.56
C TYR A 109 4.76 -0.67 -4.21
N PHE A 110 3.45 -0.65 -4.36
CA PHE A 110 2.67 0.57 -4.63
C PHE A 110 2.06 1.02 -3.30
N VAL A 111 2.55 2.13 -2.74
CA VAL A 111 2.11 2.63 -1.44
C VAL A 111 1.31 3.90 -1.60
N THR A 112 0.11 3.97 -1.02
CA THR A 112 -0.73 5.18 -1.01
C THR A 112 -0.99 5.65 0.41
N ASP A 113 -0.84 6.95 0.67
CA ASP A 113 -1.19 7.54 1.97
C ASP A 113 -2.67 7.93 2.02
N ILE A 114 -3.48 6.96 2.44
CA ILE A 114 -4.93 7.09 2.42
C ILE A 114 -5.47 8.08 3.45
N THR A 115 -4.62 8.59 4.35
CA THR A 115 -5.07 9.59 5.33
C THR A 115 -5.36 10.95 4.72
N ASN A 116 -4.95 11.19 3.47
CA ASN A 116 -5.13 12.46 2.77
C ASN A 116 -6.33 12.44 1.80
N PHE A 117 -7.19 11.43 1.86
CA PHE A 117 -8.41 11.41 1.04
C PHE A 117 -9.16 12.76 1.16
N PRO A 118 -9.55 13.41 0.03
CA PRO A 118 -9.67 12.84 -1.31
C PRO A 118 -8.44 12.97 -2.24
N GLU A 119 -7.36 13.64 -1.81
CA GLU A 119 -6.13 13.81 -2.59
C GLU A 119 -5.00 12.98 -1.97
N MET A 120 -4.82 11.76 -2.46
CA MET A 120 -3.94 10.78 -1.83
C MET A 120 -2.65 10.61 -2.64
N PRO A 121 -1.48 11.02 -2.10
CA PRO A 121 -0.21 10.74 -2.75
C PRO A 121 0.10 9.25 -2.73
N TYR A 122 0.78 8.78 -3.78
CA TYR A 122 1.30 7.43 -3.87
C TYR A 122 2.78 7.39 -4.27
N TRP A 123 3.45 6.30 -3.91
CA TRP A 123 4.85 6.01 -4.20
C TRP A 123 4.99 4.62 -4.80
N ILE A 124 5.84 4.50 -5.81
CA ILE A 124 6.30 3.23 -6.36
C ILE A 124 7.67 2.93 -5.75
N ILE A 125 7.73 1.95 -4.86
CA ILE A 125 8.91 1.64 -4.04
C ILE A 125 9.48 0.30 -4.50
N PRO A 126 10.67 0.26 -5.12
CA PRO A 126 11.27 -1.01 -5.52
C PRO A 126 11.65 -1.88 -4.32
N TYR A 127 11.59 -3.21 -4.51
CA TYR A 127 11.76 -4.17 -3.41
C TYR A 127 13.11 -4.03 -2.67
N HIS A 128 14.18 -3.68 -3.40
CA HIS A 128 15.52 -3.56 -2.82
C HIS A 128 15.63 -2.43 -1.78
N LEU A 129 14.79 -1.38 -1.86
CA LEU A 129 14.74 -0.35 -0.83
C LEU A 129 14.11 -0.88 0.46
N VAL A 130 13.00 -1.61 0.34
CA VAL A 130 12.35 -2.25 1.51
C VAL A 130 13.26 -3.29 2.13
N GLN A 131 14.00 -4.04 1.31
CA GLN A 131 15.01 -5.00 1.75
C GLN A 131 16.15 -4.30 2.51
N LYS A 132 16.65 -3.17 1.99
CA LYS A 132 17.65 -2.35 2.68
C LYS A 132 17.13 -1.84 4.02
N TRP A 133 15.89 -1.34 4.09
CA TRP A 133 15.28 -0.90 5.34
C TRP A 133 15.17 -2.03 6.36
N TRP A 134 14.85 -3.26 5.92
CA TRP A 134 14.84 -4.43 6.78
C TRP A 134 16.23 -4.73 7.36
N PHE A 135 17.23 -4.90 6.50
CA PHE A 135 18.59 -5.27 6.94
C PHE A 135 19.29 -4.19 7.77
N ASN A 136 18.92 -2.92 7.58
CA ASN A 136 19.42 -1.82 8.40
C ASN A 136 18.68 -1.66 9.74
N GLY A 137 17.69 -2.52 10.04
CA GLY A 137 16.89 -2.42 11.27
C GLY A 137 15.96 -1.21 11.32
N GLN A 138 15.62 -0.64 10.16
CA GLN A 138 14.77 0.55 10.03
C GLN A 138 13.27 0.20 10.01
N LEU A 139 12.94 -1.06 9.75
CA LEU A 139 11.59 -1.60 9.93
C LEU A 139 11.40 -2.17 11.34
N GLY A 140 10.17 -2.12 11.85
CA GLY A 140 9.85 -2.80 13.11
C GLY A 140 9.95 -4.32 12.98
N ARG A 141 9.97 -5.05 14.10
CA ARG A 141 10.10 -6.53 14.14
C ARG A 141 9.05 -7.28 13.32
N THR A 142 7.88 -6.68 13.11
CA THR A 142 6.79 -7.22 12.29
C THR A 142 6.68 -6.52 10.94
N THR A 143 7.77 -5.86 10.50
CA THR A 143 7.87 -4.92 9.37
C THR A 143 6.99 -3.65 9.50
N LYS A 144 6.31 -3.49 10.64
CA LYS A 144 5.49 -2.31 10.89
C LYS A 144 6.36 -1.08 11.11
N ILE A 145 6.02 0.01 10.45
CA ILE A 145 6.54 1.34 10.77
C ILE A 145 5.40 2.35 10.89
N ASN A 146 5.60 3.37 11.72
CA ASN A 146 4.65 4.48 11.80
C ASN A 146 4.83 5.45 10.61
N ARG A 147 3.88 6.37 10.48
CA ARG A 147 3.83 7.32 9.35
C ARG A 147 5.04 8.26 9.30
N THR A 148 5.52 8.75 10.45
CA THR A 148 6.73 9.58 10.52
C THR A 148 7.97 8.84 10.04
N VAL A 149 8.15 7.59 10.47
CA VAL A 149 9.27 6.74 10.04
C VAL A 149 9.18 6.46 8.54
N PHE A 150 7.99 6.15 8.01
CA PHE A 150 7.80 5.96 6.58
C PHE A 150 8.27 7.19 5.79
N PHE A 151 7.85 8.40 6.16
CA PHE A 151 8.25 9.61 5.46
C PHE A 151 9.74 9.92 5.58
N ASN A 152 10.37 9.63 6.72
CA ASN A 152 11.83 9.75 6.85
C ASN A 152 12.54 8.80 5.88
N LEU A 153 12.12 7.53 5.82
CA LEU A 153 12.72 6.54 4.91
C LEU A 153 12.51 6.91 3.44
N ILE A 154 11.32 7.38 3.08
CA ILE A 154 11.03 7.86 1.73
C ILE A 154 11.87 9.07 1.38
N ARG A 155 12.03 10.05 2.27
CA ARG A 155 12.88 11.23 2.02
C ARG A 155 14.34 10.86 1.80
N ASP A 156 14.84 9.91 2.60
CA ASP A 156 16.25 9.50 2.60
C ASP A 156 16.58 8.43 1.53
N SER A 157 15.58 8.03 0.73
CA SER A 157 15.72 7.12 -0.43
C SER A 157 15.69 7.88 -1.75
#